data_AF-A0A1C6MRD5-F1
#
_entry.id   AF-A0A1C6MRD5-F1
#
_cell.length_a   1.000
_cell.length_b   1.000
_cell.length_c   1.000
_cell.angle_alpha   90.00
_cell.angle_beta   90.00
_cell.angle_gamma   90.00
#
_symmetry.space_group_name_H-M   'P 1'
#
loop_
_entity.id
_entity.type
_entity.pdbx_description
1 polymer ?
#
loop_
_entity_poly.entity_id
_entity_poly.type
_entity_poly.pdbx_seq_one_letter_code
_entity_poly.pdbx_strand_id
1 'polypeptide(L)'
;MSVASPCIGVCELDASGRYCTGCLRTCAEIAGWPGASDAQKQVVLARLQALRSPGALRELACSRCGQAFHCGSGGKLGGCWCADLPPRPIPAAGGSSDCLCPRCLQQLAAS
;
A
#
# COMPACT_ATOMS: atom_id res chain seq x y z
N MET A 1 -28.62 -5.67 4.08
CA MET A 1 -27.67 -6.76 3.77
C MET A 1 -26.38 -6.35 4.47
N SER A 2 -25.97 -7.01 5.55
CA SER A 2 -24.98 -6.41 6.48
C SER A 2 -23.63 -6.18 5.80
N VAL A 3 -23.27 -4.91 5.58
CA VAL A 3 -21.95 -4.53 5.04
C VAL A 3 -20.87 -4.85 6.08
N ALA A 4 -19.92 -5.72 5.70
CA ALA A 4 -18.84 -6.16 6.57
C ALA A 4 -17.89 -5.01 6.95
N SER A 5 -17.37 -5.05 8.17
CA SER A 5 -16.41 -4.05 8.65
C SER A 5 -15.03 -4.28 8.00
N PRO A 6 -14.33 -3.23 7.54
CA PRO A 6 -12.98 -3.32 6.96
C PRO A 6 -11.87 -3.42 8.04
N CYS A 7 -12.24 -3.77 9.27
CA CYS A 7 -11.33 -3.84 10.41
C CYS A 7 -10.44 -5.09 10.31
N ILE A 8 -9.14 -4.93 10.59
CA ILE A 8 -8.15 -6.02 10.58
C ILE A 8 -7.65 -6.39 12.00
N GLY A 9 -8.34 -5.90 13.04
CA GLY A 9 -7.97 -6.16 14.44
C GLY A 9 -6.85 -5.26 14.99
N VAL A 10 -6.35 -4.31 14.22
CA VAL A 10 -5.40 -3.28 14.68
C VAL A 10 -6.17 -2.05 15.14
N CYS A 11 -5.97 -1.64 16.40
CA CYS A 11 -6.61 -0.48 17.01
C CYS A 11 -5.57 0.55 17.45
N GLU A 12 -4.79 1.03 16.49
CA GLU A 12 -3.77 2.06 16.68
C GLU A 12 -4.05 3.23 15.73
N LEU A 13 -3.82 4.46 16.18
CA LEU A 13 -3.97 5.67 15.38
C LEU A 13 -2.61 6.09 14.81
N ASP A 14 -2.64 6.76 13.66
CA ASP A 14 -1.45 7.36 13.06
C ASP A 14 -0.86 8.44 13.98
N ALA A 15 0.34 8.93 13.64
CA ALA A 15 1.00 9.97 14.43
C ALA A 15 0.16 11.27 14.57
N SER A 16 -0.79 11.51 13.65
CA SER A 16 -1.71 12.64 13.73
C SER A 16 -2.96 12.38 14.59
N GLY A 17 -3.17 11.15 15.05
CA GLY A 17 -4.33 10.75 15.84
C GLY A 17 -5.65 10.74 15.06
N ARG A 18 -5.62 10.81 13.72
CA ARG A 18 -6.81 11.02 12.89
C ARG A 18 -7.31 9.73 12.25
N TYR A 19 -6.40 8.82 11.89
CA TYR A 19 -6.75 7.61 11.15
C TYR A 19 -6.20 6.38 11.84
N CYS A 20 -6.99 5.31 11.85
CA CYS A 20 -6.51 4.00 12.30
C CYS A 20 -5.45 3.46 11.32
N THR A 21 -4.28 3.08 11.80
CA THR A 21 -3.17 2.56 10.98
C THR A 21 -3.52 1.25 10.27
N GLY A 22 -4.42 0.46 10.84
CA GLY A 22 -4.88 -0.80 10.23
C GLY A 22 -5.99 -0.63 9.21
N CYS A 23 -7.10 0.02 9.60
CA CYS A 23 -8.28 0.10 8.74
C CYS A 23 -8.42 1.42 7.95
N LEU A 24 -7.61 2.44 8.24
CA LEU A 24 -7.61 3.78 7.63
C LEU A 24 -8.92 4.58 7.82
N ARG A 25 -9.79 4.14 8.73
CA ARG A 25 -10.98 4.88 9.15
C ARG A 25 -10.64 5.91 10.23
N THR A 26 -11.45 6.95 10.33
CA THR A 26 -11.40 7.90 11.45
C THR A 26 -12.05 7.31 12.71
N CYS A 27 -11.74 7.86 13.88
CA CYS A 27 -12.41 7.47 15.13
C CYS A 27 -13.94 7.61 15.04
N ALA A 28 -14.44 8.68 14.40
CA ALA A 28 -15.87 8.92 14.22
C ALA A 28 -16.53 7.82 13.39
N GLU A 29 -15.88 7.36 12.32
CA GLU A 29 -16.37 6.29 11.47
C GLU A 29 -16.32 4.92 12.16
N ILE A 30 -15.33 4.70 13.02
CA ILE A 30 -15.22 3.48 13.81
C ILE A 30 -16.36 3.43 14.82
N ALA A 31 -16.56 4.50 15.60
CA ALA A 31 -17.61 4.60 16.60
C ALA A 31 -19.02 4.56 16.00
N GLY A 32 -19.22 5.22 14.86
CA GLY A 32 -20.51 5.26 14.16
C GLY A 32 -20.84 4.02 13.34
N TRP A 33 -19.90 3.08 13.17
CA TRP A 33 -20.07 1.94 12.25
C TRP A 33 -21.32 1.08 12.50
N PRO A 34 -21.67 0.72 13.76
CA PRO A 34 -22.86 -0.09 14.02
C PRO A 34 -24.16 0.60 13.59
N GLY A 35 -24.22 1.94 13.73
CA GLY A 35 -25.41 2.75 13.40
C GLY A 35 -25.45 3.29 11.97
N ALA A 36 -24.36 3.15 11.20
CA ALA A 36 -24.31 3.64 9.83
C ALA A 36 -25.19 2.81 8.88
N SER A 37 -25.85 3.49 7.93
CA SER A 37 -26.63 2.86 6.87
C SER A 37 -25.72 2.11 5.88
N ASP A 38 -26.27 1.14 5.14
CA ASP A 38 -25.50 0.39 4.14
C ASP A 38 -24.89 1.34 3.09
N ALA A 39 -25.60 2.41 2.70
CA ALA A 39 -25.09 3.45 1.80
C ALA A 39 -23.90 4.23 2.40
N GLN A 40 -23.98 4.62 3.68
CA GLN A 40 -22.86 5.29 4.37
C GLN A 40 -21.64 4.36 4.47
N LYS A 41 -21.86 3.09 4.81
CA LYS A 41 -20.79 2.09 4.88
C LYS A 41 -20.13 1.90 3.52
N GLN A 42 -20.89 1.86 2.43
CA GLN A 42 -20.35 1.77 1.07
C GLN A 42 -19.49 2.98 0.69
N VAL A 43 -19.91 4.20 1.04
CA VAL A 43 -19.10 5.42 0.81
C VAL A 43 -17.76 5.34 1.55
N VAL A 44 -17.78 4.93 2.82
CA VAL A 44 -16.54 4.75 3.59
C VAL A 44 -15.66 3.67 2.94
N LEU A 45 -16.21 2.50 2.63
CA LEU A 45 -15.45 1.41 2.00
C LEU A 45 -14.82 1.80 0.66
N ALA A 46 -15.56 2.52 -0.20
CA ALA A 46 -15.05 3.00 -1.48
C ALA A 46 -13.86 3.95 -1.29
N ARG A 47 -13.95 4.87 -0.31
CA ARG A 47 -12.82 5.74 0.04
C ARG A 47 -11.62 4.95 0.52
N LEU A 48 -11.81 3.99 1.43
CA LEU A 48 -10.72 3.14 1.93
C LEU A 48 -10.09 2.31 0.83
N GLN A 49 -10.88 1.80 -0.11
CA GLN A 49 -10.37 1.07 -1.27
C GLN A 49 -9.49 1.97 -2.14
N ALA A 50 -9.93 3.20 -2.43
CA ALA A 50 -9.13 4.16 -3.20
C ALA A 50 -7.79 4.50 -2.53
N LEU A 51 -7.75 4.57 -1.19
CA LEU A 51 -6.51 4.77 -0.43
C LEU A 51 -5.58 3.55 -0.44
N ARG A 52 -6.15 2.34 -0.47
CA ARG A 52 -5.39 1.08 -0.48
C ARG A 52 -4.96 0.65 -1.88
N SER A 53 -5.61 1.16 -2.92
CA SER A 53 -5.23 0.88 -4.28
C SER A 53 -3.75 1.25 -4.46
N PRO A 54 -2.88 0.32 -4.84
CA PRO A 54 -1.53 0.68 -5.22
C PRO A 54 -1.64 1.74 -6.30
N GLY A 55 -0.94 2.87 -6.12
CA GLY A 55 -0.97 3.97 -7.08
C GLY A 55 -0.76 3.45 -8.50
N ALA A 56 -1.32 4.15 -9.49
CA ALA A 56 -1.30 3.75 -10.90
C ALA A 56 0.05 3.14 -11.29
N LEU A 57 0.01 1.93 -11.85
CA LEU A 57 1.21 1.18 -12.21
C LEU A 57 2.15 2.07 -13.00
N ARG A 58 3.35 2.27 -12.46
CA ARG A 58 4.37 3.08 -13.13
C ARG A 58 5.21 2.17 -13.98
N GLU A 59 5.17 2.37 -15.29
CA GLU A 59 6.14 1.77 -16.21
C GLU A 59 7.47 2.53 -16.08
N LEU A 60 8.54 1.80 -15.80
CA LEU A 60 9.89 2.30 -15.56
C LEU A 60 10.88 1.49 -16.40
N ALA A 61 12.00 2.10 -16.78
CA ALA A 61 13.12 1.40 -17.38
C ALA A 61 14.20 1.10 -16.33
N CYS A 62 14.74 -0.11 -16.35
CA CYS A 62 15.81 -0.52 -15.44
C CYS A 62 17.12 0.21 -15.79
N SER A 63 17.73 0.93 -14.85
CA SER A 63 19.02 1.61 -15.08
C SER A 63 20.19 0.63 -15.33
N ARG A 64 20.09 -0.62 -14.86
CA ARG A 64 21.14 -1.64 -15.01
C ARG A 64 21.05 -2.43 -16.33
N CYS A 65 19.84 -2.76 -16.79
CA CYS A 65 19.66 -3.64 -17.95
C CYS A 65 18.76 -3.06 -19.06
N GLY A 66 18.16 -1.89 -18.87
CA GLY A 66 17.28 -1.24 -19.84
C GLY A 66 15.88 -1.85 -19.97
N GLN A 67 15.60 -3.01 -19.36
CA GLN A 67 14.30 -3.67 -19.44
C GLN A 67 13.18 -2.81 -18.84
N ALA A 68 12.07 -2.66 -19.57
CA ALA A 68 10.84 -2.06 -19.06
C ALA A 68 10.22 -2.95 -17.98
N PHE A 69 9.78 -2.35 -16.88
CA PHE A 69 9.15 -3.04 -15.77
C PHE A 69 8.10 -2.15 -15.09
N HIS A 70 7.18 -2.78 -14.37
CA HIS A 70 6.13 -2.09 -13.63
C HIS A 70 6.49 -2.01 -12.15
N CYS A 71 6.44 -0.82 -11.58
CA CYS A 71 6.39 -0.61 -10.14
C CYS A 71 4.92 -0.56 -9.71
N GLY A 72 4.57 -1.26 -8.63
CA GLY A 72 3.19 -1.31 -8.15
C GLY A 72 2.43 -2.63 -8.38
N SER A 73 3.00 -3.59 -9.12
CA SER A 73 2.36 -4.88 -9.45
C SER A 73 3.31 -6.06 -9.26
N GLY A 74 2.80 -7.28 -9.49
CA GLY A 74 3.61 -8.50 -9.65
C GLY A 74 4.12 -9.14 -8.37
N GLY A 75 3.71 -8.64 -7.20
CA GLY A 75 4.02 -9.25 -5.91
C GLY A 75 3.06 -10.37 -5.53
N LYS A 76 3.45 -11.17 -4.54
CA LYS A 76 2.60 -12.19 -3.94
C LYS A 76 1.34 -11.52 -3.38
N LEU A 77 0.21 -12.22 -3.46
CA LEU A 77 -1.10 -11.72 -3.01
C LEU A 77 -1.61 -10.46 -3.73
N GLY A 78 -1.07 -10.14 -4.92
CA GLY A 78 -1.53 -8.99 -5.72
C GLY A 78 -0.93 -7.64 -5.30
N GLY A 79 0.15 -7.64 -4.50
CA GLY A 79 0.90 -6.44 -4.12
C GLY A 79 2.01 -6.05 -5.10
N CYS A 80 2.90 -5.17 -4.66
CA CYS A 80 4.12 -4.79 -5.38
C CYS A 80 5.20 -5.86 -5.18
N TRP A 81 5.86 -6.33 -6.25
CA TRP A 81 6.96 -7.30 -6.13
C TRP A 81 8.12 -6.81 -5.24
N CYS A 82 8.30 -5.50 -5.08
CA CYS A 82 9.33 -4.94 -4.18
C CYS A 82 9.05 -5.23 -2.70
N ALA A 83 7.78 -5.41 -2.31
CA ALA A 83 7.38 -5.74 -0.95
C ALA A 83 7.69 -7.20 -0.57
N ASP A 84 7.92 -8.07 -1.57
CA ASP A 84 8.32 -9.47 -1.35
C ASP A 84 9.84 -9.63 -1.13
N LEU A 85 10.61 -8.56 -1.31
CA LEU A 85 12.06 -8.59 -1.16
C LEU A 85 12.47 -8.16 0.26
N PRO A 86 13.63 -8.63 0.75
CA PRO A 86 14.17 -8.19 2.03
C PRO A 86 14.26 -6.66 2.10
N PRO A 87 13.94 -6.04 3.25
CA PRO A 87 13.97 -4.60 3.42
C PRO A 87 15.39 -4.10 3.11
N ARG A 88 15.49 -3.12 2.21
CA ARG A 88 16.75 -2.44 1.94
C ARG A 88 16.81 -1.11 2.67
N PRO A 89 17.98 -0.71 3.17
CA PRO A 89 18.15 0.64 3.72
C PRO A 89 17.83 1.67 2.64
N ILE A 90 16.90 2.58 2.96
CA ILE A 90 16.58 3.73 2.13
C ILE A 90 17.82 4.63 2.17
N PRO A 91 18.47 4.95 1.03
CA PRO A 91 19.57 5.90 1.05
C PRO A 91 19.05 7.23 1.59
N ALA A 92 19.79 7.82 2.54
CA ALA A 92 19.47 9.13 3.08
C ALA A 92 19.22 10.12 1.93
N ALA A 93 18.08 10.80 1.99
CA ALA A 93 17.54 11.60 0.90
C ALA A 93 18.60 12.49 0.23
N GLY A 94 18.81 12.29 -1.08
CA GLY A 94 19.74 13.10 -1.88
C GLY A 94 20.31 12.41 -3.11
N GLY A 95 20.25 11.08 -3.22
CA GLY A 95 20.64 10.35 -4.43
C GLY A 95 19.42 10.03 -5.30
N SER A 96 19.50 10.31 -6.59
CA SER A 96 18.57 9.76 -7.60
C SER A 96 18.59 8.24 -7.50
N SER A 97 17.59 7.64 -6.86
CA SER A 97 17.49 6.19 -6.74
C SER A 97 17.32 5.60 -8.14
N ASP A 98 18.38 4.98 -8.65
CA ASP A 98 18.37 4.21 -9.89
C ASP A 98 17.28 3.14 -9.80
N CYS A 99 16.25 3.24 -10.65
CA CYS A 99 15.14 2.30 -10.68
C CYS A 99 15.61 0.97 -11.29
N LEU A 100 15.52 -0.12 -10.52
CA LEU A 100 15.94 -1.46 -10.95
C LEU A 100 14.75 -2.41 -11.07
N CYS A 101 14.75 -3.24 -12.11
CA CYS A 101 13.73 -4.28 -12.29
C CYS A 101 13.87 -5.42 -11.25
N PRO A 102 12.85 -6.29 -11.07
CA PRO A 102 12.85 -7.34 -10.05
C PRO A 102 14.09 -8.22 -10.07
N ARG A 103 14.50 -8.65 -11.26
CA ARG A 103 15.68 -9.50 -11.45
C ARG A 103 16.97 -8.80 -11.03
N CYS A 104 17.19 -7.57 -11.52
CA CYS A 104 18.40 -6.82 -11.20
C CYS A 104 18.45 -6.44 -9.73
N LEU A 105 17.31 -6.14 -9.11
CA LEU A 105 17.23 -5.86 -7.69
C LEU A 105 17.56 -7.13 -6.89
N GLN A 106 16.92 -8.27 -7.17
CA GLN A 106 17.22 -9.55 -6.50
C GLN A 106 18.70 -9.94 -6.58
N GLN A 107 19.34 -9.75 -7.73
CA GLN A 107 20.77 -10.01 -7.91
C GLN A 107 21.67 -9.15 -7.01
N LEU A 108 21.26 -7.91 -6.70
CA LEU A 108 21.98 -7.04 -5.75
C LEU A 108 21.70 -7.38 -4.27
N ALA A 109 20.66 -8.14 -3.95
CA ALA A 109 20.41 -8.59 -2.58
C ALA A 109 21.13 -9.92 -2.26
N ALA A 110 21.50 -10.68 -3.28
CA ALA A 110 22.16 -11.97 -3.15
C ALA A 110 23.70 -11.88 -3.05
N SER A 111 24.25 -10.66 -2.94
CA SER A 111 25.67 -10.32 -2.86
C SER A 111 25.95 -9.56 -1.59
#